data_AF-A0A518G0N0-F1
#
_entry.id   AF-A0A518G0N0-F1
#
_cell.length_a   1.000
_cell.length_b   1.000
_cell.length_c   1.000
_cell.angle_alpha   90.00
_cell.angle_beta   90.00
_cell.angle_gamma   90.00
#
_symmetry.space_group_name_H-M   'P 1'
#
loop_
_entity.id
_entity.type
_entity.pdbx_description
1 polymer ?
#
loop_
_entity_poly.entity_id
_entity_poly.type
_entity_poly.pdbx_seq_one_letter_code
_entity_poly.pdbx_strand_id
1 'polypeptide(L)'
;MHTSGLCLVAPVLLGLCMAAQAVGEDLVGSVGKAGQNQANDVLTIQLLLNQLPAAEGDSQPASEDQAGGTVLLDPDGVMGPATLAAIRSFQAAQLSEAEVTGLVEPDSPTLQRLNALVSSQPLRDRIVRVSLGERRFWRNGQRTERDPRVSARLQLYWQCARQSYELKEFQDSEFQSGHPWSAVYISWVMLRAGAGEHFAYNDSHWEYVAAAKRNRIEGNASPFKAYRPHEGEFKLGDVVVKRRSTSTATYDNIELGHPTHGDIVVAISATELVTIGGNVSDSVTTTRVPLDSNGKIADAKYFAVVKVEE
;
A
#
# COMPACT_ATOMS: atom_id res chain seq x y z
N MET A 1 12.33 -40.18 50.03
CA MET A 1 11.21 -39.42 49.43
C MET A 1 11.80 -38.19 48.75
N HIS A 2 11.60 -38.08 47.44
CA HIS A 2 12.33 -37.17 46.55
C HIS A 2 12.05 -35.69 46.81
N THR A 3 13.12 -34.92 46.91
CA THR A 3 13.15 -33.45 46.87
C THR A 3 12.98 -33.00 45.43
N SER A 4 11.84 -32.38 45.10
CA SER A 4 11.60 -31.75 43.81
C SER A 4 12.09 -30.31 43.84
N GLY A 5 13.08 -30.00 42.99
CA GLY A 5 13.60 -28.65 42.78
C GLY A 5 12.62 -27.81 41.97
N LEU A 6 12.29 -26.62 42.48
CA LEU A 6 11.60 -25.58 41.73
C LEU A 6 12.58 -24.99 40.70
N CYS A 7 12.32 -25.25 39.41
CA CYS A 7 12.99 -24.56 38.32
C CYS A 7 12.29 -23.22 38.11
N LEU A 8 12.95 -22.12 38.51
CA LEU A 8 12.52 -20.76 38.21
C LEU A 8 12.74 -20.50 36.71
N VAL A 9 11.66 -20.54 35.95
CA VAL A 9 11.64 -20.12 34.55
C VAL A 9 11.66 -18.58 34.54
N ALA A 10 12.74 -18.00 34.02
CA ALA A 10 12.84 -16.57 33.78
C ALA A 10 11.79 -16.15 32.73
N PRO A 11 11.04 -15.05 32.93
CA PRO A 11 10.15 -14.55 31.90
C PRO A 11 11.01 -13.98 30.77
N VAL A 12 10.91 -14.62 29.60
CA VAL A 12 11.31 -14.03 28.32
C VAL A 12 10.47 -12.76 28.18
N LEU A 13 11.15 -11.60 28.19
CA LEU A 13 10.58 -10.32 27.80
C LEU A 13 10.09 -10.48 26.35
N LEU A 14 8.81 -10.80 26.18
CA LEU A 14 8.10 -10.65 24.93
C LEU A 14 8.29 -9.19 24.51
N GLY A 15 8.93 -9.01 23.35
CA GLY A 15 9.11 -7.72 22.71
C GLY A 15 7.79 -6.97 22.66
N LEU A 16 7.86 -5.71 23.06
CA LEU A 16 6.76 -4.78 23.11
C LEU A 16 5.93 -4.84 21.83
N CYS A 17 4.66 -5.13 22.03
CA CYS A 17 3.57 -4.88 21.09
C CYS A 17 3.65 -3.41 20.67
N MET A 18 4.11 -3.10 19.45
CA MET A 18 3.79 -1.81 18.85
C MET A 18 2.32 -1.86 18.48
N ALA A 19 1.51 -1.36 19.41
CA ALA A 19 0.17 -0.88 19.15
C ALA A 19 0.20 0.02 17.91
N ALA A 20 -0.85 -0.03 17.11
CA ALA A 20 -0.90 0.67 15.85
C ALA A 20 -0.60 2.15 16.01
N GLN A 21 0.41 2.61 15.28
CA GLN A 21 0.60 4.02 15.04
C GLN A 21 -0.37 4.42 13.92
N ALA A 22 -1.42 5.12 14.34
CA ALA A 22 -2.30 5.84 13.45
C ALA A 22 -1.52 6.97 12.77
N VAL A 23 -1.58 7.01 11.44
CA VAL A 23 -1.19 8.08 10.51
C VAL A 23 -0.20 9.13 11.06
N GLY A 24 1.07 8.81 10.87
CA GLY A 24 2.24 9.64 11.13
C GLY A 24 3.45 8.73 10.99
N GLU A 25 4.14 8.77 9.85
CA GLU A 25 5.34 7.96 9.68
C GLU A 25 6.49 8.70 10.37
N ASP A 26 6.92 8.17 11.52
CA ASP A 26 8.09 8.67 12.22
C ASP A 26 9.35 8.38 11.40
N LEU A 27 10.29 9.31 11.39
CA LEU A 27 11.61 9.11 10.79
C LEU A 27 12.57 8.63 11.86
N VAL A 28 13.41 7.65 11.51
CA VAL A 28 14.52 7.23 12.38
C VAL A 28 15.67 8.24 12.29
N GLY A 29 15.99 8.70 11.08
CA GLY A 29 17.02 9.69 10.81
C GLY A 29 16.52 10.82 9.91
N SER A 30 17.32 11.89 9.82
CA SER A 30 16.99 13.04 8.99
C SER A 30 17.13 12.75 7.49
N VAL A 31 16.24 13.33 6.69
CA VAL A 31 16.17 13.17 5.23
C VAL A 31 16.39 14.51 4.54
N GLY A 32 17.14 14.53 3.44
CA GLY A 32 17.37 15.74 2.65
C GLY A 32 18.82 16.22 2.69
N LYS A 33 19.01 17.53 2.53
CA LYS A 33 20.32 18.18 2.45
C LYS A 33 21.14 17.90 3.71
N ALA A 34 22.25 17.18 3.55
CA ALA A 34 23.15 16.77 4.63
C ALA A 34 22.46 15.92 5.74
N GLY A 35 21.30 15.33 5.45
CA GLY A 35 20.65 14.37 6.33
C GLY A 35 21.35 13.02 6.35
N GLN A 36 20.95 12.15 7.28
CA GLN A 36 21.42 10.77 7.34
C GLN A 36 21.01 9.97 6.10
N ASN A 37 19.83 10.28 5.53
CA ASN A 37 19.33 9.71 4.28
C ASN A 37 19.28 8.18 4.27
N GLN A 38 18.83 7.58 5.37
CA GLN A 38 18.56 6.14 5.41
C GLN A 38 17.47 5.81 4.37
N ALA A 39 17.64 4.71 3.63
CA ALA A 39 16.78 4.42 2.48
C ALA A 39 15.29 4.34 2.83
N ASN A 40 14.95 3.79 4.00
CA ASN A 40 13.57 3.70 4.46
C ASN A 40 12.99 5.08 4.84
N ASP A 41 13.76 5.95 5.48
CA ASP A 41 13.31 7.31 5.82
C ASP A 41 13.11 8.13 4.53
N VAL A 42 14.01 8.00 3.55
CA VAL A 42 13.88 8.66 2.24
C VAL A 42 12.64 8.15 1.50
N LEU A 43 12.41 6.84 1.51
CA LEU A 43 11.21 6.23 0.94
C LEU A 43 9.95 6.79 1.61
N THR A 44 9.97 6.94 2.93
CA THR A 44 8.85 7.52 3.68
C THR A 44 8.54 8.94 3.21
N ILE A 45 9.55 9.80 3.09
CA ILE A 45 9.34 11.17 2.58
C ILE A 45 8.85 11.17 1.14
N GLN A 46 9.40 10.32 0.27
CA GLN A 46 8.94 10.20 -1.12
C GLN A 46 7.46 9.79 -1.19
N LEU A 47 7.06 8.80 -0.39
CA LEU A 47 5.67 8.32 -0.35
C LEU A 47 4.71 9.36 0.25
N LEU A 48 5.12 10.10 1.28
CA LEU A 48 4.30 11.17 1.87
C LEU A 48 4.12 12.33 0.88
N LEU A 49 5.19 12.79 0.23
CA LEU A 49 5.12 13.86 -0.78
C LEU A 49 4.25 13.45 -1.97
N ASN A 50 4.38 12.19 -2.41
CA ASN A 50 3.55 11.64 -3.50
C ASN A 50 2.06 11.60 -3.16
N GLN A 51 1.68 11.55 -1.88
CA GLN A 51 0.29 11.51 -1.44
C GLN A 51 -0.40 12.87 -1.42
N LEU A 52 0.34 13.97 -1.57
CA LEU A 52 -0.24 15.30 -1.68
C LEU A 52 -0.74 15.57 -3.11
N PRO A 53 -1.85 16.32 -3.28
CA PRO A 53 -2.28 16.77 -4.59
C PRO A 53 -1.26 17.72 -5.23
N ALA A 54 -1.32 17.87 -6.57
CA ALA A 54 -0.57 18.90 -7.27
C ALA A 54 -0.98 20.28 -6.72
N ALA A 55 -0.06 21.23 -6.67
CA ALA A 55 -0.43 22.61 -6.39
C ALA A 55 -1.44 23.12 -7.45
N GLU A 56 -2.41 23.93 -7.04
CA GLU A 56 -3.43 24.48 -7.95
C GLU A 56 -2.76 25.20 -9.14
N GLY A 57 -3.02 24.74 -10.37
CA GLY A 57 -2.45 25.28 -11.60
C GLY A 57 -1.91 24.23 -12.58
N ASP A 58 -1.60 23.01 -12.11
CA ASP A 58 -1.09 21.88 -12.93
C ASP A 58 -2.22 20.99 -13.47
N SER A 59 -3.29 21.58 -14.01
CA SER A 59 -4.40 20.86 -14.63
C SER A 59 -4.05 20.40 -16.06
N GLN A 60 -3.22 19.38 -16.18
CA GLN A 60 -3.20 18.54 -17.38
C GLN A 60 -4.17 17.36 -17.24
N PRO A 61 -4.89 16.98 -18.32
CA PRO A 61 -5.77 15.82 -18.28
C PRO A 61 -4.98 14.56 -17.94
N ALA A 62 -5.54 13.74 -17.05
CA ALA A 62 -4.95 12.49 -16.60
C ALA A 62 -4.71 11.56 -17.80
N SER A 63 -3.48 11.50 -18.29
CA SER A 63 -2.98 10.34 -19.03
C SER A 63 -2.91 9.14 -18.08
N GLU A 64 -2.91 7.91 -18.60
CA GLU A 64 -2.86 6.66 -17.81
C GLU A 64 -1.67 6.56 -16.82
N ASP A 65 -0.65 7.40 -17.02
CA ASP A 65 0.53 7.54 -16.15
C ASP A 65 0.39 8.61 -15.05
N GLN A 66 -0.70 9.38 -15.05
CA GLN A 66 -0.88 10.63 -14.31
C GLN A 66 -2.30 10.73 -13.71
N ALA A 67 -2.66 9.87 -12.76
CA ALA A 67 -3.86 10.16 -11.98
C ALA A 67 -3.59 11.41 -11.12
N GLY A 68 -4.12 12.57 -11.55
CA GLY A 68 -4.13 13.80 -10.77
C GLY A 68 -2.99 14.80 -11.01
N GLY A 69 -2.43 14.90 -12.21
CA GLY A 69 -1.63 16.05 -12.68
C GLY A 69 -0.25 16.25 -12.02
N THR A 70 0.13 15.45 -11.03
CA THR A 70 1.44 15.54 -10.36
C THR A 70 2.40 14.48 -10.90
N VAL A 71 3.59 14.89 -11.34
CA VAL A 71 4.69 13.94 -11.58
C VAL A 71 5.14 13.38 -10.23
N LEU A 72 4.78 12.13 -9.96
CA LEU A 72 5.21 11.42 -8.74
C LEU A 72 6.74 11.28 -8.69
N LEU A 73 7.32 11.48 -7.52
CA LEU A 73 8.68 11.04 -7.21
C LEU A 73 8.76 9.53 -7.43
N ASP A 74 9.91 9.06 -7.89
CA ASP A 74 10.20 7.62 -7.83
C ASP A 74 10.44 7.24 -6.37
N PRO A 75 9.58 6.41 -5.73
CA PRO A 75 9.75 6.06 -4.33
C PRO A 75 10.78 4.92 -4.26
N ASP A 76 12.05 5.25 -4.46
CA ASP A 76 13.17 4.31 -4.55
C ASP A 76 14.07 4.31 -3.31
N GLY A 77 13.80 5.17 -2.33
CA GLY A 77 14.62 5.35 -1.13
C GLY A 77 15.94 6.08 -1.39
N VAL A 78 16.12 6.70 -2.57
CA VAL A 78 17.34 7.42 -2.94
C VAL A 78 17.16 8.92 -2.78
N MET A 79 18.05 9.54 -2.01
CA MET A 79 18.06 10.99 -1.80
C MET A 79 18.66 11.72 -3.01
N GLY A 80 17.92 11.75 -4.12
CA GLY A 80 18.32 12.41 -5.37
C GLY A 80 17.89 13.88 -5.49
N PRO A 81 18.29 14.57 -6.59
CA PRO A 81 17.93 15.97 -6.83
C PRO A 81 16.42 16.22 -6.88
N ALA A 82 15.64 15.28 -7.43
CA ALA A 82 14.19 15.40 -7.53
C ALA A 82 13.53 15.38 -6.14
N THR A 83 13.91 14.42 -5.29
CA THR A 83 13.42 14.35 -3.90
C THR A 83 13.83 15.61 -3.11
N LEU A 84 15.07 16.11 -3.29
CA LEU A 84 15.52 17.34 -2.62
C LEU A 84 14.70 18.56 -3.07
N ALA A 85 14.44 18.68 -4.36
CA ALA A 85 13.63 19.76 -4.92
C ALA A 85 12.19 19.70 -4.41
N ALA A 86 11.61 18.50 -4.29
CA ALA A 86 10.27 18.32 -3.75
C ALA A 86 10.19 18.70 -2.26
N ILE A 87 11.17 18.31 -1.43
CA ILE A 87 11.25 18.73 -0.03
C ILE A 87 11.28 20.26 0.07
N ARG A 88 12.17 20.92 -0.68
CA ARG A 88 12.27 22.39 -0.66
C ARG A 88 11.01 23.08 -1.14
N SER A 89 10.39 22.55 -2.19
CA SER A 89 9.15 23.10 -2.74
C SER A 89 8.01 22.99 -1.72
N PHE A 90 7.92 21.85 -1.04
CA PHE A 90 6.97 21.65 0.05
C PHE A 90 7.21 22.65 1.20
N GLN A 91 8.46 22.78 1.67
CA GLN A 91 8.81 23.72 2.73
C GLN A 91 8.48 25.17 2.33
N ALA A 92 8.87 25.60 1.13
CA ALA A 92 8.58 26.94 0.65
C ALA A 92 7.08 27.25 0.52
N ALA A 93 6.27 26.23 0.21
CA ALA A 93 4.82 26.38 0.08
C ALA A 93 4.08 26.34 1.43
N GLN A 94 4.64 25.68 2.45
CA GLN A 94 3.91 25.34 3.68
C GLN A 94 4.48 25.95 4.95
N LEU A 95 5.70 26.48 4.92
CA LEU A 95 6.45 26.95 6.09
C LEU A 95 7.03 28.34 5.86
N SER A 96 7.69 28.90 6.88
CA SER A 96 8.39 30.18 6.76
C SER A 96 9.68 30.06 5.93
N GLU A 97 10.18 31.18 5.40
CA GLU A 97 11.41 31.21 4.60
C GLU A 97 12.63 30.63 5.34
N ALA A 98 12.70 30.83 6.66
CA ALA A 98 13.76 30.29 7.50
C ALA A 98 13.75 28.75 7.60
N GLU A 99 12.61 28.11 7.30
CA GLU A 99 12.42 26.66 7.38
C GLU A 99 12.67 25.95 6.04
N VAL A 100 12.97 26.70 4.96
CA VAL A 100 13.27 26.14 3.62
C VAL A 100 14.73 25.66 3.54
N THR A 101 15.07 24.69 4.39
CA THR A 101 16.44 24.16 4.52
C THR A 101 16.77 23.09 3.49
N GLY A 102 15.74 22.40 2.99
CA GLY A 102 15.86 21.14 2.25
C GLY A 102 16.19 19.94 3.13
N LEU A 103 16.09 20.07 4.46
CA LEU A 103 16.28 19.01 5.45
C LEU A 103 14.96 18.78 6.20
N VAL A 104 14.60 17.51 6.40
CA VAL A 104 13.50 17.05 7.22
C VAL A 104 14.10 16.26 8.38
N GLU A 105 14.05 16.83 9.57
CA GLU A 105 14.46 16.14 10.80
C GLU A 105 13.28 15.37 11.40
N PRO A 106 13.54 14.31 12.19
CA PRO A 106 12.55 13.75 13.09
C PRO A 106 11.91 14.88 13.93
N ASP A 107 10.59 14.82 14.12
CA ASP A 107 9.80 15.81 14.86
C ASP A 107 9.81 17.26 14.33
N SER A 108 10.41 17.52 13.16
CA SER A 108 10.48 18.87 12.59
C SER A 108 9.10 19.42 12.20
N PRO A 109 8.92 20.75 12.18
CA PRO A 109 7.72 21.38 11.64
C PRO A 109 7.38 20.92 10.21
N THR A 110 8.42 20.61 9.41
CA THR A 110 8.24 20.05 8.07
C THR A 110 7.53 18.70 8.12
N LEU A 111 8.00 17.75 8.94
CA LEU A 111 7.40 16.42 9.05
C LEU A 111 5.98 16.50 9.63
N GLN A 112 5.78 17.31 10.67
CA GLN A 112 4.46 17.52 11.28
C GLN A 112 3.46 18.06 10.26
N ARG A 113 3.85 19.08 9.50
CA ARG A 113 3.00 19.68 8.47
C ARG A 113 2.71 18.72 7.32
N LEU A 114 3.71 17.95 6.89
CA LEU A 114 3.56 16.94 5.85
C LEU A 114 2.56 15.85 6.27
N ASN A 115 2.74 15.27 7.46
CA ASN A 115 1.82 14.28 8.00
C ASN A 115 0.39 14.86 8.14
N ALA A 116 0.23 16.07 8.67
CA ALA A 116 -1.09 16.69 8.81
C ALA A 116 -1.82 16.87 7.47
N LEU A 117 -1.09 17.28 6.43
CA LEU A 117 -1.67 17.46 5.10
C LEU A 117 -2.01 16.12 4.43
N VAL A 118 -1.14 15.12 4.54
CA VAL A 118 -1.42 13.78 4.03
C VAL A 118 -2.64 13.18 4.74
N SER A 119 -2.70 13.22 6.07
CA SER A 119 -3.84 12.72 6.86
C SER A 119 -5.17 13.39 6.53
N SER A 120 -5.14 14.62 6.03
CA SER A 120 -6.35 15.35 5.61
C SER A 120 -6.89 14.92 4.24
N GLN A 121 -6.10 14.18 3.45
CA GLN A 121 -6.55 13.64 2.16
C GLN A 121 -7.46 12.43 2.37
N PRO A 122 -8.46 12.22 1.48
CA PRO A 122 -9.24 10.98 1.48
C PRO A 122 -8.31 9.76 1.46
N LEU A 123 -8.57 8.77 2.31
CA LEU A 123 -7.90 7.48 2.33
C LEU A 123 -7.90 6.82 0.96
N ARG A 124 -8.99 6.91 0.19
CA ARG A 124 -9.04 6.37 -1.17
C ARG A 124 -7.99 6.99 -2.10
N ASP A 125 -7.79 8.30 -2.00
CA ASP A 125 -6.83 9.02 -2.83
C ASP A 125 -5.40 8.64 -2.42
N ARG A 126 -5.15 8.53 -1.10
CA ARG A 126 -3.88 8.03 -0.57
C ARG A 126 -3.55 6.62 -1.06
N ILE A 127 -4.51 5.70 -1.01
CA ILE A 127 -4.37 4.31 -1.54
C ILE A 127 -3.95 4.34 -3.01
N VAL A 128 -4.63 5.17 -3.82
CA VAL A 128 -4.34 5.31 -5.26
C VAL A 128 -2.94 5.89 -5.48
N ARG A 129 -2.56 6.95 -4.76
CA ARG A 129 -1.25 7.60 -4.92
C ARG A 129 -0.10 6.69 -4.51
N VAL A 130 -0.25 5.92 -3.43
CA VAL A 130 0.72 4.89 -3.05
C VAL A 130 0.82 3.80 -4.13
N SER A 131 -0.31 3.31 -4.65
CA SER A 131 -0.32 2.29 -5.72
C SER A 131 0.40 2.76 -7.00
N LEU A 132 0.18 4.01 -7.39
CA LEU A 132 0.84 4.62 -8.54
C LEU A 132 2.35 4.81 -8.32
N GLY A 133 2.75 5.19 -7.10
CA GLY A 133 4.14 5.22 -6.68
C GLY A 133 4.81 3.85 -6.80
N GLU A 134 4.15 2.79 -6.34
CA GLU A 134 4.66 1.43 -6.49
C GLU A 134 4.77 1.00 -7.96
N ARG A 135 3.73 1.21 -8.77
CA ARG A 135 3.82 0.94 -10.21
C ARG A 135 4.99 1.68 -10.86
N ARG A 136 5.24 2.93 -10.46
CA ARG A 136 6.41 3.70 -10.91
C ARG A 136 7.70 3.00 -10.49
N PHE A 137 7.89 2.68 -9.21
CA PHE A 137 9.08 1.97 -8.73
C PHE A 137 9.31 0.65 -9.49
N TRP A 138 8.27 -0.14 -9.71
CA TRP A 138 8.34 -1.41 -10.44
C TRP A 138 8.43 -1.26 -11.98
N ARG A 139 8.41 -0.02 -12.47
CA ARG A 139 8.46 0.32 -13.90
C ARG A 139 7.36 -0.38 -14.69
N ASN A 140 6.17 -0.46 -14.09
CA ASN A 140 4.97 -1.07 -14.67
C ASN A 140 5.25 -2.45 -15.30
N GLY A 141 5.76 -3.39 -14.51
CA GLY A 141 6.05 -4.75 -14.98
C GLY A 141 7.49 -4.99 -15.45
N GLN A 142 8.31 -3.96 -15.66
CA GLN A 142 9.67 -4.15 -16.23
C GLN A 142 10.70 -4.64 -15.19
N ARG A 143 10.47 -4.40 -13.90
CA ARG A 143 11.23 -5.05 -12.82
C ARG A 143 10.46 -6.28 -12.37
N THR A 144 11.12 -7.43 -12.24
CA THR A 144 10.49 -8.65 -11.71
C THR A 144 10.97 -8.94 -10.30
N GLU A 145 10.26 -9.78 -9.57
CA GLU A 145 10.47 -10.10 -8.16
C GLU A 145 11.86 -10.67 -7.82
N ARG A 146 12.58 -11.16 -8.84
CA ARG A 146 13.98 -11.64 -8.72
C ARG A 146 15.03 -10.59 -9.07
N ASP A 147 14.63 -9.37 -9.42
CA ASP A 147 15.55 -8.24 -9.59
C ASP A 147 16.12 -7.83 -8.22
N PRO A 148 17.45 -7.84 -8.00
CA PRO A 148 18.04 -7.47 -6.71
C PRO A 148 17.63 -6.08 -6.23
N ARG A 149 17.26 -5.17 -7.15
CA ARG A 149 16.81 -3.81 -6.82
C ARG A 149 15.47 -3.78 -6.09
N VAL A 150 14.65 -4.82 -6.18
CA VAL A 150 13.32 -4.87 -5.54
C VAL A 150 13.31 -5.68 -4.25
N SER A 151 14.38 -6.43 -3.94
CA SER A 151 14.41 -7.34 -2.79
C SER A 151 14.17 -6.62 -1.44
N ALA A 152 14.75 -5.43 -1.25
CA ALA A 152 14.49 -4.64 -0.05
C ALA A 152 13.03 -4.16 0.01
N ARG A 153 12.42 -3.83 -1.13
CA ARG A 153 10.99 -3.47 -1.21
C ARG A 153 10.09 -4.67 -0.90
N LEU A 154 10.40 -5.85 -1.43
CA LEU A 154 9.68 -7.08 -1.11
C LEU A 154 9.76 -7.43 0.39
N GLN A 155 10.94 -7.25 1.01
CA GLN A 155 11.09 -7.44 2.45
C GLN A 155 10.12 -6.55 3.24
N LEU A 156 10.00 -5.27 2.86
CA LEU A 156 9.06 -4.34 3.49
C LEU A 156 7.59 -4.76 3.29
N TYR A 157 7.23 -5.33 2.13
CA TYR A 157 5.88 -5.85 1.90
C TYR A 157 5.55 -6.98 2.88
N TRP A 158 6.44 -7.97 3.01
CA TRP A 158 6.23 -9.12 3.89
C TRP A 158 6.14 -8.72 5.37
N GLN A 159 6.88 -7.69 5.79
CA GLN A 159 6.82 -7.16 7.16
C GLN A 159 5.42 -6.65 7.53
N CYS A 160 4.62 -6.17 6.57
CA CYS A 160 3.23 -5.76 6.82
C CYS A 160 2.34 -6.92 7.26
N ALA A 161 2.64 -8.13 6.77
CA ALA A 161 1.98 -9.37 7.18
C ALA A 161 2.73 -10.07 8.32
N ARG A 162 3.63 -9.35 9.02
CA ARG A 162 4.43 -9.84 10.16
C ARG A 162 5.33 -11.03 9.79
N GLN A 163 5.76 -11.08 8.54
CA GLN A 163 6.69 -12.08 8.02
C GLN A 163 7.99 -11.40 7.60
N SER A 164 9.11 -12.09 7.77
CA SER A 164 10.43 -11.56 7.44
C SER A 164 11.25 -12.63 6.76
N TYR A 165 11.92 -12.21 5.68
CA TYR A 165 12.77 -13.03 4.84
C TYR A 165 14.07 -12.27 4.56
N GLU A 166 15.13 -13.02 4.31
CA GLU A 166 16.41 -12.51 3.88
C GLU A 166 16.37 -12.07 2.41
N LEU A 167 17.09 -11.00 2.07
CA LEU A 167 17.06 -10.43 0.71
C LEU A 167 17.42 -11.44 -0.39
N LYS A 168 18.25 -12.42 -0.06
CA LYS A 168 18.69 -13.46 -0.99
C LYS A 168 17.59 -14.45 -1.39
N GLU A 169 16.60 -14.64 -0.52
CA GLU A 169 15.50 -15.59 -0.76
C GLU A 169 14.63 -15.12 -1.92
N PHE A 170 14.47 -13.80 -2.11
CA PHE A 170 13.70 -13.25 -3.22
C PHE A 170 14.30 -13.50 -4.61
N GLN A 171 15.58 -13.88 -4.73
CA GLN A 171 16.14 -14.27 -6.03
C GLN A 171 15.92 -15.75 -6.36
N ASP A 172 15.49 -16.55 -5.38
CA ASP A 172 15.24 -17.97 -5.56
C ASP A 172 13.84 -18.21 -6.18
N SER A 173 13.79 -19.02 -7.24
CA SER A 173 12.52 -19.28 -7.94
C SER A 173 11.59 -20.23 -7.17
N GLU A 174 12.14 -21.13 -6.36
CA GLU A 174 11.32 -22.04 -5.54
C GLU A 174 10.65 -21.26 -4.40
N PHE A 175 11.41 -20.36 -3.77
CA PHE A 175 10.90 -19.39 -2.80
C PHE A 175 9.74 -18.59 -3.41
N GLN A 176 9.96 -17.93 -4.55
CA GLN A 176 8.91 -17.10 -5.16
C GLN A 176 7.66 -17.91 -5.55
N SER A 177 7.83 -19.13 -6.07
CA SER A 177 6.70 -20.01 -6.39
C SER A 177 5.90 -20.43 -5.15
N GLY A 178 6.55 -20.53 -3.99
CA GLY A 178 5.90 -20.88 -2.71
C GLY A 178 5.30 -19.68 -1.97
N HIS A 179 5.71 -18.46 -2.31
CA HIS A 179 5.39 -17.23 -1.57
C HIS A 179 4.79 -16.16 -2.50
N PRO A 180 3.57 -16.38 -3.03
CA PRO A 180 2.90 -15.35 -3.82
C PRO A 180 2.65 -14.10 -2.97
N TRP A 181 3.20 -12.97 -3.37
CA TRP A 181 3.22 -11.74 -2.55
C TRP A 181 2.12 -10.72 -2.93
N SER A 182 1.11 -11.12 -3.72
CA SER A 182 0.06 -10.21 -4.18
C SER A 182 -0.76 -9.59 -3.05
N ALA A 183 -1.04 -10.32 -1.96
CA ALA A 183 -1.83 -9.79 -0.85
C ALA A 183 -0.98 -8.98 0.14
N VAL A 184 0.29 -9.34 0.34
CA VAL A 184 1.21 -8.49 1.13
C VAL A 184 1.50 -7.17 0.43
N TYR A 185 1.46 -7.12 -0.92
CA TYR A 185 1.46 -5.86 -1.67
C TYR A 185 0.25 -4.98 -1.34
N ILE A 186 -0.97 -5.54 -1.34
CA ILE A 186 -2.18 -4.79 -0.96
C ILE A 186 -2.06 -4.30 0.49
N SER A 187 -1.60 -5.17 1.39
CA SER A 187 -1.35 -4.82 2.80
C SER A 187 -0.35 -3.67 2.94
N TRP A 188 0.76 -3.68 2.18
CA TRP A 188 1.71 -2.58 2.13
C TRP A 188 1.06 -1.29 1.67
N VAL A 189 0.31 -1.32 0.57
CA VAL A 189 -0.37 -0.12 0.07
C VAL A 189 -1.33 0.46 1.11
N MET A 190 -2.14 -0.38 1.74
CA MET A 190 -3.07 0.03 2.79
C MET A 190 -2.35 0.62 4.00
N LEU A 191 -1.22 0.02 4.41
CA LEU A 191 -0.41 0.50 5.52
C LEU A 191 0.13 1.91 5.21
N ARG A 192 0.79 2.06 4.06
CA ARG A 192 1.40 3.33 3.62
C ARG A 192 0.39 4.43 3.31
N ALA A 193 -0.85 4.05 2.98
CA ALA A 193 -1.97 4.95 2.83
C ALA A 193 -2.64 5.31 4.17
N GLY A 194 -2.17 4.77 5.29
CA GLY A 194 -2.68 5.08 6.63
C GLY A 194 -4.04 4.46 6.94
N ALA A 195 -4.28 3.22 6.50
CA ALA A 195 -5.49 2.46 6.84
C ALA A 195 -5.60 2.09 8.34
N GLY A 196 -4.49 2.16 9.09
CA GLY A 196 -4.44 1.90 10.53
C GLY A 196 -4.93 0.50 10.89
N GLU A 197 -5.55 0.35 12.06
CA GLU A 197 -6.07 -0.95 12.55
C GLU A 197 -7.33 -1.43 11.83
N HIS A 198 -7.91 -0.61 10.96
CA HIS A 198 -9.16 -0.92 10.31
C HIS A 198 -9.03 -1.95 9.17
N PHE A 199 -7.81 -2.12 8.64
CA PHE A 199 -7.51 -3.10 7.59
C PHE A 199 -6.90 -4.37 8.17
N ALA A 200 -7.37 -5.53 7.72
CA ALA A 200 -6.84 -6.82 8.12
C ALA A 200 -5.62 -7.20 7.27
N TYR A 201 -4.43 -6.71 7.65
CA TYR A 201 -3.17 -7.01 6.94
C TYR A 201 -2.87 -8.50 6.94
N ASN A 202 -2.62 -9.05 5.76
CA ASN A 202 -2.46 -10.49 5.59
C ASN A 202 -1.76 -10.85 4.26
N ASP A 203 -1.17 -12.04 4.19
CA ASP A 203 -0.52 -12.60 3.00
C ASP A 203 -1.47 -13.33 2.04
N SER A 204 -2.76 -13.36 2.38
CA SER A 204 -3.82 -14.03 1.64
C SER A 204 -4.99 -13.08 1.38
N HIS A 205 -5.40 -12.97 0.10
CA HIS A 205 -6.47 -12.04 -0.29
C HIS A 205 -7.82 -12.38 0.37
N TRP A 206 -8.11 -13.66 0.59
CA TRP A 206 -9.39 -14.07 1.15
C TRP A 206 -9.60 -13.56 2.59
N GLU A 207 -8.53 -13.40 3.38
CA GLU A 207 -8.63 -13.01 4.79
C GLU A 207 -9.14 -11.58 4.96
N TYR A 208 -8.55 -10.62 4.26
CA TYR A 208 -9.02 -9.24 4.33
C TYR A 208 -10.38 -9.06 3.67
N VAL A 209 -10.74 -9.87 2.67
CA VAL A 209 -12.08 -9.87 2.07
C VAL A 209 -13.11 -10.42 3.06
N ALA A 210 -12.79 -11.50 3.75
CA ALA A 210 -13.66 -12.08 4.78
C ALA A 210 -13.84 -11.11 5.97
N ALA A 211 -12.78 -10.43 6.39
CA ALA A 211 -12.85 -9.38 7.40
C ALA A 211 -13.73 -8.20 6.95
N ALA A 212 -13.56 -7.70 5.72
CA ALA A 212 -14.40 -6.64 5.17
C ALA A 212 -15.87 -7.07 4.96
N LYS A 213 -16.12 -8.34 4.61
CA LYS A 213 -17.48 -8.92 4.57
C LYS A 213 -18.11 -8.93 5.96
N ARG A 214 -17.36 -9.33 6.98
CA ARG A 214 -17.80 -9.30 8.37
C ARG A 214 -18.13 -7.88 8.82
N ASN A 215 -17.25 -6.90 8.55
CA ASN A 215 -17.50 -5.49 8.85
C ASN A 215 -18.81 -4.97 8.26
N ARG A 216 -19.11 -5.38 7.00
CA ARG A 216 -20.37 -5.04 6.35
C ARG A 216 -21.58 -5.67 7.03
N ILE A 217 -21.52 -6.97 7.32
CA ILE A 217 -22.63 -7.70 7.95
C ILE A 217 -22.93 -7.17 9.35
N GLU A 218 -21.88 -6.87 10.12
CA GLU A 218 -22.00 -6.31 11.47
C GLU A 218 -22.39 -4.83 11.46
N GLY A 219 -22.20 -4.13 10.32
CA GLY A 219 -22.46 -2.70 10.20
C GLY A 219 -21.53 -1.85 11.09
N ASN A 220 -20.30 -2.32 11.34
CA ASN A 220 -19.37 -1.64 12.21
C ASN A 220 -18.74 -0.40 11.52
N ALA A 221 -17.98 0.38 12.31
CA ALA A 221 -17.40 1.65 11.87
C ALA A 221 -16.15 1.49 10.98
N SER A 222 -15.72 0.27 10.64
CA SER A 222 -14.59 0.11 9.73
C SER A 222 -14.94 0.67 8.34
N PRO A 223 -14.06 1.49 7.73
CA PRO A 223 -14.24 1.97 6.37
C PRO A 223 -14.19 0.83 5.33
N PHE A 224 -13.59 -0.31 5.65
CA PHE A 224 -13.41 -1.41 4.70
C PHE A 224 -14.58 -2.39 4.74
N LYS A 225 -15.37 -2.41 3.66
CA LYS A 225 -16.55 -3.26 3.53
C LYS A 225 -16.57 -4.01 2.21
N ALA A 226 -16.89 -5.31 2.24
CA ALA A 226 -16.92 -6.13 1.03
C ALA A 226 -18.31 -6.20 0.41
N TYR A 227 -18.36 -6.04 -0.92
CA TYR A 227 -19.57 -6.07 -1.74
C TYR A 227 -19.44 -7.08 -2.88
N ARG A 228 -20.56 -7.54 -3.43
CA ARG A 228 -20.56 -8.26 -4.70
C ARG A 228 -20.23 -7.28 -5.84
N PRO A 229 -19.66 -7.75 -6.96
CA PRO A 229 -19.24 -6.87 -8.07
C PRO A 229 -20.36 -6.07 -8.73
N HIS A 230 -21.62 -6.50 -8.58
CA HIS A 230 -22.79 -5.77 -9.11
C HIS A 230 -23.39 -4.78 -8.10
N GLU A 231 -22.96 -4.79 -6.84
CA GLU A 231 -23.48 -3.91 -5.80
C GLU A 231 -22.74 -2.56 -5.78
N GLY A 232 -23.45 -1.50 -6.17
CA GLY A 232 -22.92 -0.13 -6.18
C GLY A 232 -22.00 0.18 -7.36
N GLU A 233 -21.51 1.42 -7.40
CA GLU A 233 -20.53 1.90 -8.39
C GLU A 233 -19.11 1.67 -7.87
N PHE A 234 -18.17 1.47 -8.80
CA PHE A 234 -16.74 1.41 -8.48
C PHE A 234 -16.22 2.80 -8.12
N LYS A 235 -15.30 2.85 -7.16
CA LYS A 235 -14.57 4.05 -6.78
C LYS A 235 -13.08 3.79 -6.87
N LEU A 236 -12.31 4.86 -7.08
CA LEU A 236 -10.85 4.79 -6.93
C LEU A 236 -10.51 4.31 -5.51
N GLY A 237 -9.49 3.48 -5.39
CA GLY A 237 -9.09 2.86 -4.12
C GLY A 237 -9.87 1.57 -3.77
N ASP A 238 -10.95 1.23 -4.47
CA ASP A 238 -11.61 -0.08 -4.31
C ASP A 238 -10.64 -1.22 -4.67
N VAL A 239 -10.71 -2.35 -3.96
CA VAL A 239 -9.98 -3.58 -4.32
C VAL A 239 -10.93 -4.56 -4.99
N VAL A 240 -10.72 -4.85 -6.27
CA VAL A 240 -11.52 -5.83 -7.02
C VAL A 240 -10.88 -7.22 -6.93
N VAL A 241 -11.66 -8.23 -6.56
CA VAL A 241 -11.13 -9.56 -6.22
C VAL A 241 -11.73 -10.64 -7.13
N LYS A 242 -10.84 -11.46 -7.71
CA LYS A 242 -11.18 -12.59 -8.59
C LYS A 242 -10.65 -13.92 -8.07
N ARG A 243 -11.28 -15.00 -8.53
CA ARG A 243 -10.81 -16.37 -8.31
C ARG A 243 -9.50 -16.62 -9.07
N ARG A 244 -8.59 -17.39 -8.47
CA ARG A 244 -7.36 -17.87 -9.12
C ARG A 244 -7.50 -19.35 -9.49
N SER A 245 -6.95 -19.76 -10.63
CA SER A 245 -6.95 -21.16 -11.08
C SER A 245 -8.37 -21.77 -11.06
N THR A 246 -8.54 -22.96 -10.49
CA THR A 246 -9.80 -23.70 -10.34
C THR A 246 -10.59 -23.33 -9.07
N SER A 247 -10.23 -22.24 -8.39
CA SER A 247 -10.87 -21.80 -7.15
C SER A 247 -12.38 -21.61 -7.30
N THR A 248 -13.14 -22.14 -6.34
CA THR A 248 -14.59 -22.03 -6.22
C THR A 248 -15.04 -20.87 -5.32
N ALA A 249 -14.17 -19.89 -5.09
CA ALA A 249 -14.49 -18.75 -4.23
C ALA A 249 -15.69 -17.97 -4.78
N THR A 250 -16.54 -17.56 -3.87
CA THR A 250 -17.69 -16.69 -4.08
C THR A 250 -17.73 -15.69 -2.94
N TYR A 251 -18.57 -14.67 -3.07
CA TYR A 251 -18.80 -13.76 -1.95
C TYR A 251 -19.29 -14.53 -0.70
N ASP A 252 -20.08 -15.56 -0.90
CA ASP A 252 -20.80 -16.26 0.16
C ASP A 252 -19.95 -17.27 0.94
N ASN A 253 -18.85 -17.75 0.38
CA ASN A 253 -17.99 -18.77 1.01
C ASN A 253 -16.54 -18.32 1.24
N ILE A 254 -16.20 -17.05 1.03
CA ILE A 254 -14.81 -16.58 1.03
C ILE A 254 -14.05 -16.89 2.33
N GLU A 255 -14.75 -16.95 3.46
CA GLU A 255 -14.24 -17.33 4.78
C GLU A 255 -13.70 -18.76 4.89
N LEU A 256 -13.98 -19.63 3.91
CA LEU A 256 -13.50 -21.03 3.91
C LEU A 256 -12.03 -21.16 3.48
N GLY A 257 -11.38 -20.07 3.07
CA GLY A 257 -10.00 -20.08 2.59
C GLY A 257 -9.92 -20.46 1.12
N HIS A 258 -9.59 -19.49 0.25
CA HIS A 258 -9.58 -19.71 -1.19
C HIS A 258 -8.41 -19.04 -1.91
N PRO A 259 -7.84 -19.70 -2.94
CA PRO A 259 -6.92 -19.05 -3.87
C PRO A 259 -7.65 -17.94 -4.64
N THR A 260 -7.26 -16.70 -4.36
CA THR A 260 -7.87 -15.49 -4.90
C THR A 260 -6.79 -14.46 -5.21
N HIS A 261 -7.15 -13.44 -5.97
CA HIS A 261 -6.25 -12.35 -6.34
C HIS A 261 -7.02 -11.04 -6.36
N GLY A 262 -6.41 -9.97 -5.86
CA GLY A 262 -7.04 -8.66 -5.76
C GLY A 262 -6.11 -7.54 -6.23
N ASP A 263 -6.69 -6.58 -6.96
CA ASP A 263 -6.01 -5.39 -7.49
C ASP A 263 -6.74 -4.12 -7.05
N ILE A 264 -6.01 -3.01 -6.92
CA ILE A 264 -6.55 -1.69 -6.53
C ILE A 264 -6.99 -0.91 -7.76
N VAL A 265 -8.21 -0.39 -7.77
CA VAL A 265 -8.74 0.48 -8.84
C VAL A 265 -8.08 1.86 -8.76
N VAL A 266 -7.44 2.29 -9.85
CA VAL A 266 -6.72 3.58 -9.94
C VAL A 266 -7.19 4.49 -11.08
N ALA A 267 -7.96 3.97 -12.03
CA ALA A 267 -8.74 4.78 -12.96
C ALA A 267 -10.04 4.05 -13.34
N ILE A 268 -11.05 4.82 -13.73
CA ILE A 268 -12.36 4.32 -14.12
C ILE A 268 -12.78 5.07 -15.39
N SER A 269 -13.20 4.32 -16.40
CA SER A 269 -13.83 4.85 -17.61
C SER A 269 -15.21 4.23 -17.80
N ALA A 270 -15.91 4.62 -18.86
CA ALA A 270 -17.20 4.01 -19.20
C ALA A 270 -17.10 2.51 -19.56
N THR A 271 -15.93 2.03 -19.99
CA THR A 271 -15.77 0.68 -20.56
C THR A 271 -14.79 -0.20 -19.79
N GLU A 272 -14.03 0.34 -18.85
CA GLU A 272 -13.04 -0.41 -18.09
C GLU A 272 -12.65 0.26 -16.77
N LEU A 273 -12.23 -0.57 -15.83
CA LEU A 273 -11.40 -0.18 -14.70
C LEU A 273 -9.93 -0.39 -15.06
N VAL A 274 -9.08 0.53 -14.62
CA VAL A 274 -7.63 0.34 -14.60
C VAL A 274 -7.24 0.02 -13.16
N THR A 275 -6.57 -1.11 -12.96
CA THR A 275 -6.17 -1.58 -11.63
C THR A 275 -4.67 -1.77 -11.53
N ILE A 276 -4.11 -1.72 -10.33
CA ILE A 276 -2.71 -2.05 -10.03
C ILE A 276 -2.68 -3.17 -9.00
N GLY A 277 -1.94 -4.23 -9.31
CA GLY A 277 -1.75 -5.39 -8.46
C GLY A 277 -0.29 -5.78 -8.35
N GLY A 278 0.07 -6.40 -7.23
CA GLY A 278 1.38 -7.01 -6.99
C GLY A 278 1.40 -8.49 -7.37
N ASN A 279 2.59 -9.03 -7.63
CA ASN A 279 2.82 -10.38 -8.15
C ASN A 279 1.98 -10.70 -9.41
N VAL A 280 1.67 -9.68 -10.21
CA VAL A 280 1.06 -9.82 -11.54
C VAL A 280 2.18 -9.94 -12.54
N SER A 281 2.35 -11.14 -13.10
CA SER A 281 3.53 -11.49 -13.91
C SER A 281 4.83 -11.21 -13.16
N ASP A 282 4.88 -11.64 -11.89
CA ASP A 282 6.06 -11.53 -11.02
C ASP A 282 6.48 -10.07 -10.76
N SER A 283 5.55 -9.11 -10.84
CA SER A 283 5.81 -7.68 -10.72
C SER A 283 4.61 -6.89 -10.15
N VAL A 284 4.76 -5.56 -10.01
CA VAL A 284 3.63 -4.63 -9.84
C VAL A 284 3.28 -4.04 -11.21
N THR A 285 2.08 -4.36 -11.68
CA THR A 285 1.67 -4.08 -13.06
C THR A 285 0.24 -3.54 -13.11
N THR A 286 -0.05 -2.79 -14.17
CA THR A 286 -1.41 -2.36 -14.50
C THR A 286 -2.21 -3.48 -15.16
N THR A 287 -3.44 -3.72 -14.69
CA THR A 287 -4.43 -4.59 -15.34
C THR A 287 -5.62 -3.76 -15.81
N ARG A 288 -6.12 -4.03 -17.02
CA ARG A 288 -7.39 -3.46 -17.50
C ARG A 288 -8.51 -4.47 -17.29
N VAL A 289 -9.58 -4.04 -16.62
CA VAL A 289 -10.74 -4.87 -16.28
C VAL A 289 -11.95 -4.35 -17.04
N PRO A 290 -12.41 -5.04 -18.09
CA PRO A 290 -13.55 -4.60 -18.90
C PRO A 290 -14.85 -4.49 -18.08
N LEU A 291 -15.59 -3.42 -18.35
CA LEU A 291 -16.94 -3.21 -17.84
C LEU A 291 -17.98 -3.47 -18.95
N ASP A 292 -19.15 -3.96 -18.55
CA ASP A 292 -20.33 -4.06 -19.41
C ASP A 292 -21.04 -2.71 -19.57
N SER A 293 -22.11 -2.67 -20.36
CA SER A 293 -22.91 -1.45 -20.58
C SER A 293 -23.61 -0.92 -19.33
N ASN A 294 -23.65 -1.68 -18.24
CA ASN A 294 -24.21 -1.28 -16.95
C ASN A 294 -23.10 -0.84 -15.97
N GLY A 295 -21.86 -0.71 -16.42
CA GLY A 295 -20.71 -0.35 -15.61
C GLY A 295 -20.30 -1.44 -14.61
N LYS A 296 -20.62 -2.71 -14.88
CA LYS A 296 -20.25 -3.87 -14.05
C LYS A 296 -19.11 -4.65 -14.67
N ILE A 297 -18.27 -5.29 -13.85
CA ILE A 297 -17.17 -6.12 -14.36
C ILE A 297 -17.75 -7.27 -15.20
N ALA A 298 -17.31 -7.38 -16.45
CA ALA A 298 -17.82 -8.36 -17.41
C ALA A 298 -17.34 -9.80 -17.12
N ASP A 299 -16.18 -9.96 -16.48
CA ASP A 299 -15.62 -11.27 -16.12
C ASP A 299 -16.23 -11.82 -14.82
N ALA A 300 -16.99 -12.91 -14.94
CA ALA A 300 -17.66 -13.60 -13.83
C ALA A 300 -16.69 -14.23 -12.80
N LYS A 301 -15.38 -14.25 -13.05
CA LYS A 301 -14.37 -14.66 -12.05
C LYS A 301 -14.27 -13.66 -10.91
N TYR A 302 -14.56 -12.39 -11.15
CA TYR A 302 -14.66 -11.39 -10.09
C TYR A 302 -15.89 -11.69 -9.24
N PHE A 303 -15.69 -11.78 -7.94
CA PHE A 303 -16.74 -12.23 -7.01
C PHE A 303 -16.91 -11.33 -5.80
N ALA A 304 -15.96 -10.43 -5.53
CA ALA A 304 -16.03 -9.47 -4.44
C ALA A 304 -15.30 -8.17 -4.80
N VAL A 305 -15.71 -7.10 -4.12
CA VAL A 305 -15.08 -5.77 -4.16
C VAL A 305 -14.96 -5.30 -2.73
N VAL A 306 -13.74 -5.03 -2.25
CA VAL A 306 -13.55 -4.35 -0.97
C VAL A 306 -13.59 -2.86 -1.24
N LYS A 307 -14.62 -2.19 -0.70
CA LYS A 307 -14.84 -0.76 -0.85
C LYS A 307 -14.31 -0.01 0.36
N VAL A 308 -13.86 1.22 0.12
CA VAL A 308 -13.46 2.18 1.15
C VAL A 308 -14.58 3.20 1.34
N GLU A 309 -15.31 3.07 2.44
CA GLU A 309 -16.36 3.98 2.87
C GLU A 309 -15.77 5.11 3.70
N GLU A 310 -15.99 6.34 3.24
CA GLU A 310 -15.58 7.59 3.87
C GLU A 310 -16.78 8.51 3.99
#